data_AF-A0AAE0B825-F1
#
_entry.id   AF-A0AAE0B825-F1
#
_cell.length_a   1.000
_cell.length_b   1.000
_cell.length_c   1.000
_cell.angle_alpha   90.00
_cell.angle_beta   90.00
_cell.angle_gamma   90.00
#
_symmetry.space_group_name_H-M   'P 1'
#
loop_
_entity.id
_entity.type
_entity.pdbx_description
1 polymer ?
#
loop_
_entity_poly.entity_id
_entity_poly.type
_entity_poly.pdbx_seq_one_letter_code
_entity_poly.pdbx_strand_id
1 'polypeptide(L)'
;MDGERVTTEETGITFDEHGESEGEHKVLLRRIEALERKQGCGNLLIGSSGSPFTASIRQNILNLCQNRRVLFDNKTNDKTKKAEQVRELLSVVNMVIAQNGGQPYTHDWFTELKRLRLSHQKEFESLEGKKKMEILELKENMERSYDDKLKRITEMVELKLTQTTTRLQQQLVEEQAARLKVEKNLASAQSKTAALDEKKADKSRCAIL
;
A
#
# COMPACT_ATOMS: atom_id res chain seq x y z
N MET A 1 28.48 49.43 -3.85
CA MET A 1 28.68 49.59 -2.40
C MET A 1 27.32 49.93 -1.82
N ASP A 2 27.11 49.57 -0.54
CA ASP A 2 25.90 49.77 0.26
C ASP A 2 24.79 48.73 -0.05
N GLY A 3 24.45 47.76 0.79
CA GLY A 3 24.65 47.60 2.21
C GLY A 3 23.44 48.10 2.98
N GLU A 4 22.39 47.29 3.14
CA GLU A 4 21.58 47.35 4.36
C GLU A 4 20.88 46.03 4.67
N ARG A 5 20.94 45.74 5.97
CA ARG A 5 20.63 44.51 6.67
C ARG A 5 19.29 44.73 7.36
N VAL A 6 18.32 43.85 7.15
CA VAL A 6 17.17 43.72 8.06
C VAL A 6 17.23 42.35 8.69
N THR A 7 17.58 42.36 9.97
CA THR A 7 17.48 41.29 10.94
C THR A 7 16.05 41.17 11.44
N THR A 8 15.54 39.95 11.53
CA THR A 8 14.53 39.59 12.53
C THR A 8 14.99 38.32 13.25
N GLU A 9 15.52 38.56 14.46
CA GLU A 9 15.44 37.80 15.71
C GLU A 9 14.72 36.44 15.62
N GLU A 10 15.45 35.34 15.84
CA GLU A 10 15.56 34.65 17.13
C GLU A 10 14.23 34.09 17.67
N THR A 11 13.92 32.86 17.26
CA THR A 11 13.39 31.87 18.19
C THR A 11 14.39 30.71 18.23
N GLY A 12 15.26 30.74 19.23
CA GLY A 12 16.16 29.66 19.54
C GLY A 12 15.37 28.39 19.86
N ILE A 13 15.57 27.36 19.05
CA ILE A 13 15.40 25.98 19.47
C ILE A 13 16.78 25.37 19.33
N THR A 14 17.49 25.32 20.45
CA THR A 14 18.70 24.51 20.61
C THR A 14 18.30 23.05 20.44
N PHE A 15 18.70 22.43 19.33
CA PHE A 15 18.73 20.98 19.22
C PHE A 15 19.93 20.48 20.04
N ASP A 16 19.68 20.29 21.34
CA ASP A 16 20.53 19.42 22.15
C ASP A 16 20.19 17.97 21.78
N GLU A 17 20.83 17.45 20.72
CA GLU A 17 20.86 16.00 20.46
C GLU A 17 21.92 15.35 21.36
N HIS A 18 21.67 15.40 22.67
CA HIS A 18 22.29 14.51 23.64
C HIS A 18 21.21 13.76 24.40
N GLY A 19 21.02 12.52 23.97
CA GLY A 19 20.18 11.54 24.63
C GLY A 19 19.74 10.51 23.63
N GLU A 20 20.64 9.59 23.25
CA GLU A 20 20.20 8.30 22.71
C GLU A 20 19.17 7.74 23.71
N SER A 21 17.88 7.85 23.37
CA SER A 21 16.86 7.10 24.07
C SER A 21 17.29 5.65 23.91
N GLU A 22 17.71 5.00 24.99
CA GLU A 22 17.98 3.59 24.96
C GLU A 22 16.69 2.92 24.49
N GLY A 23 16.64 2.58 23.20
CA GLY A 23 15.44 2.06 22.57
C GLY A 23 14.89 0.94 23.44
N GLU A 24 13.58 0.81 23.54
CA GLU A 24 12.91 -0.13 24.45
C GLU A 24 13.51 -1.55 24.36
N HIS A 25 14.06 -1.91 23.19
CA HIS A 25 14.87 -3.10 22.96
C HIS A 25 16.15 -3.20 23.83
N LYS A 26 16.97 -2.15 23.97
CA LYS A 26 18.16 -2.09 24.85
C LYS A 26 17.76 -2.21 26.33
N VAL A 27 16.61 -1.67 26.71
CA VAL A 27 16.05 -1.79 28.08
C VAL A 27 15.59 -3.23 28.34
N LEU A 28 14.89 -3.84 27.38
CA LEU A 28 14.49 -5.26 27.43
C LEU A 28 15.70 -6.18 27.50
N LEU A 29 16.75 -5.93 26.70
CA LEU A 29 17.97 -6.75 26.69
C LEU A 29 18.65 -6.76 28.08
N ARG A 30 18.83 -5.58 28.69
CA ARG A 30 19.42 -5.50 30.05
C ARG A 30 18.53 -6.16 31.11
N ARG A 31 17.20 -6.17 30.91
CA ARG A 31 16.25 -6.83 31.82
C ARG A 31 16.33 -8.36 31.68
N ILE A 32 16.53 -8.87 30.45
CA ILE A 32 16.79 -10.29 30.17
C ILE A 32 18.13 -10.71 30.79
N GLU A 33 19.22 -9.97 30.52
CA GLU A 33 20.54 -10.24 31.12
C GLU A 33 20.53 -10.18 32.66
N ALA A 34 19.71 -9.30 33.25
CA ALA A 34 19.53 -9.23 34.70
C ALA A 34 18.70 -10.40 35.25
N LEU A 35 17.75 -10.94 34.49
CA LEU A 35 16.99 -12.13 34.86
C LEU A 35 17.88 -13.39 34.76
N GLU A 36 18.74 -13.48 33.76
CA GLU A 36 19.74 -14.55 33.63
C GLU A 36 20.76 -14.52 34.78
N ARG A 37 21.13 -13.33 35.28
CA ARG A 37 21.97 -13.19 36.49
C ARG A 37 21.25 -13.55 37.80
N LYS A 38 19.92 -13.37 37.88
CA LYS A 38 19.11 -13.69 39.07
C LYS A 38 18.71 -15.17 39.12
N GLN A 39 18.51 -15.81 37.97
CA GLN A 39 18.40 -17.27 37.87
C GLN A 39 19.81 -17.85 37.91
N GLY A 40 20.38 -18.00 39.11
CA GLY A 40 21.71 -18.54 39.34
C GLY A 40 21.87 -19.99 38.87
N CYS A 41 21.94 -20.20 37.55
CA CYS A 41 22.28 -21.46 36.91
C CYS A 41 23.61 -21.36 36.14
N GLY A 42 24.45 -20.38 36.49
CA GLY A 42 25.76 -20.17 35.90
C GLY A 42 26.88 -20.33 36.91
N ASN A 43 27.07 -21.55 37.43
CA ASN A 43 28.33 -22.12 37.92
C ASN A 43 28.06 -23.41 38.69
N LEU A 44 27.70 -24.49 37.99
CA LEU A 44 27.85 -25.83 38.53
C LEU A 44 28.86 -26.58 37.65
N LEU A 45 30.06 -26.73 38.22
CA LEU A 45 31.11 -27.70 37.88
C LEU A 45 32.00 -27.36 36.67
N ILE A 46 32.96 -26.46 36.90
CA ILE A 46 34.32 -26.70 36.41
C ILE A 46 35.17 -27.03 37.65
N GLY A 47 35.16 -28.31 38.03
CA GLY A 47 35.83 -28.80 39.23
C GLY A 47 36.58 -30.09 38.92
N SER A 48 37.90 -30.01 39.04
CA SER A 48 38.92 -31.03 38.80
C SER A 48 38.48 -32.48 39.07
N SER A 49 38.84 -33.34 38.12
CA SER A 49 38.70 -34.80 38.18
C SER A 49 39.37 -35.36 39.44
N GLY A 50 38.57 -35.78 40.44
CA GLY A 50 39.08 -36.50 41.61
C GLY A 50 38.39 -36.21 42.95
N SER A 51 37.50 -35.22 43.06
CA SER A 51 36.80 -34.95 44.33
C SER A 51 35.63 -35.95 44.55
N PRO A 52 35.51 -36.59 45.75
CA PRO A 52 34.37 -37.44 46.14
C PRO A 52 33.00 -36.73 46.01
N PHE A 53 33.01 -35.40 46.02
CA PHE A 53 31.82 -34.57 45.88
C PHE A 53 31.18 -34.66 44.48
N THR A 54 31.98 -34.92 43.43
CA THR A 54 31.50 -34.99 42.04
C THR A 54 30.74 -36.28 41.71
N ALA A 55 31.06 -37.39 42.40
CA ALA A 55 30.34 -38.65 42.27
C ALA A 55 28.88 -38.52 42.75
N SER A 56 28.65 -37.76 43.82
CA SER A 56 27.32 -37.49 44.36
C SER A 56 26.45 -36.71 43.38
N ILE A 57 26.97 -35.62 42.78
CA ILE A 57 26.17 -34.77 41.88
C ILE A 57 25.75 -35.51 40.61
N ARG A 58 26.64 -36.31 40.01
CA ARG A 58 26.31 -37.12 38.83
C ARG A 58 25.17 -38.09 39.10
N GLN A 59 25.23 -38.80 40.23
CA GLN A 59 24.17 -39.73 40.59
C GLN A 59 22.85 -39.01 40.86
N ASN A 60 22.91 -37.84 41.51
CA ASN A 60 21.73 -37.01 41.76
C ASN A 60 21.07 -36.54 40.46
N ILE A 61 21.85 -36.07 39.48
CA ILE A 61 21.31 -35.63 38.17
C ILE A 61 20.67 -36.81 37.44
N LEU A 62 21.33 -37.97 37.41
CA LEU A 62 20.76 -39.17 36.79
C LEU A 62 19.43 -39.54 37.44
N ASN A 63 19.35 -39.47 38.78
CA ASN A 63 18.11 -39.74 39.51
C ASN A 63 17.01 -38.71 39.19
N LEU A 64 17.33 -37.41 39.17
CA LEU A 64 16.37 -36.34 38.78
C LEU A 64 15.87 -36.51 37.34
N CYS A 65 16.74 -37.01 36.46
CA CYS A 65 16.40 -37.36 35.08
C CYS A 65 15.73 -38.73 34.95
N GLN A 66 15.40 -39.42 36.05
CA GLN A 66 14.81 -40.77 36.07
C GLN A 66 15.63 -41.80 35.28
N ASN A 67 16.95 -41.67 35.34
CA ASN A 67 17.92 -42.49 34.61
C ASN A 67 17.73 -42.49 33.08
N ARG A 68 17.03 -41.50 32.52
CA ARG A 68 16.95 -41.27 31.07
C ARG A 68 18.32 -40.82 30.57
N ARG A 69 19.06 -41.73 29.96
CA ARG A 69 20.41 -41.49 29.41
C ARG A 69 20.58 -42.25 28.10
N VAL A 70 21.41 -41.70 27.22
CA VAL A 70 21.81 -42.32 25.95
C VAL A 70 23.30 -42.02 25.74
N LEU A 71 24.06 -43.00 25.26
CA LEU A 71 25.49 -42.84 25.00
C LEU A 71 25.74 -42.62 23.51
N PHE A 72 26.44 -41.54 23.17
CA PHE A 72 26.84 -41.23 21.80
C PHE A 72 28.35 -41.38 21.63
N ASP A 73 28.76 -42.21 20.67
CA ASP A 73 30.11 -42.22 20.11
C ASP A 73 30.15 -41.30 18.89
N ASN A 74 30.44 -40.01 19.12
CA ASN A 74 30.50 -39.01 18.05
C ASN A 74 31.68 -39.21 17.07
N LYS A 75 32.58 -40.17 17.32
CA LYS A 75 33.73 -40.46 16.44
C LYS A 75 33.49 -41.63 15.49
N THR A 76 32.43 -42.41 15.70
CA THR A 76 32.13 -43.55 14.83
C THR A 76 31.82 -43.11 13.40
N ASN A 77 32.35 -43.82 12.42
CA ASN A 77 31.99 -43.66 10.99
C ASN A 77 31.04 -44.75 10.50
N ASP A 78 30.73 -45.73 11.35
CA ASP A 78 29.82 -46.83 11.05
C ASP A 78 28.37 -46.31 11.01
N LYS A 79 27.74 -46.41 9.83
CA LYS A 79 26.38 -45.95 9.60
C LYS A 79 25.35 -46.69 10.45
N THR A 80 25.57 -47.99 10.71
CA THR A 80 24.68 -48.82 11.51
C THR A 80 24.73 -48.36 12.97
N LYS A 81 25.93 -48.15 13.52
CA LYS A 81 26.09 -47.60 14.88
C LYS A 81 25.46 -46.23 15.04
N LYS A 82 25.61 -45.34 14.05
CA LYS A 82 24.94 -44.03 14.05
C LYS A 82 23.42 -44.18 14.10
N ALA A 83 22.86 -45.07 13.26
CA ALA A 83 21.43 -45.30 13.22
C ALA A 83 20.89 -45.91 14.53
N GLU A 84 21.65 -46.81 15.16
CA GLU A 84 21.30 -47.40 16.47
C GLU A 84 21.29 -46.34 17.57
N GLN A 85 22.30 -45.48 17.65
CA GLN A 85 22.37 -44.39 18.64
C GLN A 85 21.21 -43.40 18.50
N VAL A 86 20.86 -43.01 17.27
CA VAL A 86 19.70 -42.15 17.02
C VAL A 86 18.39 -42.87 17.40
N ARG A 87 18.27 -44.17 17.13
CA ARG A 87 17.10 -44.95 17.51
C ARG A 87 16.92 -45.01 19.03
N GLU A 88 18.01 -45.20 19.77
CA GLU A 88 18.00 -45.18 21.24
C GLU A 88 17.55 -43.81 21.77
N LEU A 89 18.07 -42.72 21.20
CA LEU A 89 17.63 -41.36 21.53
C LEU A 89 16.14 -41.16 21.28
N LEU A 90 15.63 -41.53 20.10
CA LEU A 90 14.22 -41.40 19.78
C LEU A 90 13.33 -42.25 20.70
N SER A 91 13.79 -43.43 21.11
CA SER A 91 13.08 -44.25 22.10
C SER A 91 12.91 -43.52 23.43
N VAL A 92 13.99 -42.89 23.94
CA VAL A 92 13.92 -42.08 25.16
C VAL A 92 13.02 -40.87 24.97
N VAL A 93 13.11 -40.16 23.85
CA VAL A 93 12.24 -38.99 23.55
C VAL A 93 10.77 -39.39 23.52
N ASN A 94 10.41 -40.48 22.83
CA ASN A 94 9.03 -40.95 22.74
C ASN A 94 8.46 -41.33 24.11
N MET A 95 9.27 -41.95 24.96
CA MET A 95 8.89 -42.23 26.34
C MET A 95 8.56 -40.93 27.11
N VAL A 96 9.37 -39.88 26.95
CA VAL A 96 9.13 -38.58 27.61
C VAL A 96 7.87 -37.92 27.08
N ILE A 97 7.64 -37.96 25.77
CA ILE A 97 6.41 -37.43 25.14
C ILE A 97 5.19 -38.15 25.72
N ALA A 98 5.22 -39.49 25.82
CA ALA A 98 4.14 -40.27 26.39
C ALA A 98 3.90 -39.94 27.88
N GLN A 99 4.97 -39.83 28.67
CA GLN A 99 4.90 -39.44 30.09
C GLN A 99 4.32 -38.03 30.29
N ASN A 100 4.60 -37.11 29.37
CA ASN A 100 4.09 -35.75 29.42
C ASN A 100 2.71 -35.58 28.76
N GLY A 101 2.04 -36.67 28.35
CA GLY A 101 0.74 -36.60 27.68
C GLY A 101 0.79 -35.84 26.36
N GLY A 102 1.93 -35.89 25.66
CA GLY A 102 2.17 -35.14 24.42
C GLY A 102 2.46 -33.65 24.61
N GLN A 103 2.45 -33.14 25.85
CA GLN A 103 2.67 -31.72 26.09
C GLN A 103 4.17 -31.39 26.08
N PRO A 104 4.59 -30.38 25.29
CA PRO A 104 5.96 -29.89 25.35
C PRO A 104 6.20 -29.15 26.67
N TYR A 105 7.48 -29.01 27.02
CA TYR A 105 7.87 -28.18 28.16
C TYR A 105 7.30 -26.76 28.00
N THR A 106 6.55 -26.31 29.00
CA THR A 106 5.88 -25.01 29.00
C THR A 106 6.28 -24.24 30.26
N HIS A 107 6.49 -22.94 30.10
CA HIS A 107 6.75 -21.98 31.18
C HIS A 107 5.92 -20.74 30.93
N ASP A 108 5.54 -20.02 31.99
CA ASP A 108 4.73 -18.79 31.94
C ASP A 108 5.19 -17.79 30.87
N TRP A 109 6.50 -17.62 30.69
CA TRP A 109 7.04 -16.67 29.70
C TRP A 109 6.79 -17.12 28.24
N PHE A 110 6.77 -18.42 27.94
CA PHE A 110 6.42 -18.92 26.60
C PHE A 110 4.95 -18.61 26.27
N THR A 111 4.09 -18.73 27.28
CA THR A 111 2.67 -18.39 27.15
C THR A 111 2.50 -16.89 26.91
N GLU A 112 3.24 -16.06 27.66
CA GLU A 112 3.20 -14.61 27.49
C GLU A 112 3.73 -14.16 26.14
N LEU A 113 4.86 -14.72 25.69
CA LEU A 113 5.42 -14.47 24.37
C LEU A 113 4.43 -14.83 23.26
N LYS A 114 3.73 -15.97 23.41
CA LYS A 114 2.69 -16.40 22.46
C LYS A 114 1.50 -15.42 22.44
N ARG A 115 1.05 -14.93 23.61
CA ARG A 115 -0.01 -13.91 23.69
C ARG A 115 0.39 -12.61 23.03
N LEU A 116 1.57 -12.09 23.35
CA LEU A 116 2.08 -10.84 22.79
C LEU A 116 2.16 -10.91 21.27
N ARG A 117 2.71 -12.01 20.73
CA ARG A 117 2.77 -12.23 19.29
C ARG A 117 1.38 -12.23 18.64
N LEU A 118 0.41 -12.90 19.25
CA LEU A 118 -0.96 -12.95 18.75
C LEU A 118 -1.66 -11.58 18.85
N SER A 119 -1.40 -10.80 19.90
CA SER A 119 -1.94 -9.44 20.06
C SER A 119 -1.40 -8.52 18.97
N HIS A 120 -0.09 -8.48 18.79
CA HIS A 120 0.55 -7.63 17.78
C HIS A 120 0.11 -8.01 16.37
N GLN A 121 -0.10 -9.30 16.09
CA GLN A 121 -0.61 -9.74 14.80
C GLN A 121 -2.02 -9.21 14.53
N LYS A 122 -2.93 -9.30 15.50
CA LYS A 122 -4.30 -8.78 15.37
C LYS A 122 -4.33 -7.26 15.20
N GLU A 123 -3.50 -6.54 15.97
CA GLU A 123 -3.38 -5.08 15.86
C GLU A 123 -2.89 -4.67 14.48
N PHE A 124 -1.88 -5.37 13.94
CA PHE A 124 -1.37 -5.13 12.60
C PHE A 124 -2.45 -5.33 11.52
N GLU A 125 -3.14 -6.47 11.55
CA GLU A 125 -4.22 -6.78 10.60
C GLU A 125 -5.36 -5.75 10.66
N SER A 126 -5.72 -5.30 11.87
CA SER A 126 -6.73 -4.25 12.07
C SER A 126 -6.27 -2.90 11.50
N LEU A 127 -5.01 -2.50 11.74
CA LEU A 127 -4.46 -1.25 11.22
C LEU A 127 -4.34 -1.27 9.70
N GLU A 128 -3.91 -2.39 9.13
CA GLU A 128 -3.81 -2.58 7.68
C GLU A 128 -5.19 -2.49 7.01
N GLY A 129 -6.20 -3.13 7.60
CA GLY A 129 -7.59 -3.03 7.15
C GLY A 129 -8.10 -1.58 7.15
N LYS A 130 -7.84 -0.82 8.22
CA LYS A 130 -8.23 0.60 8.32
C LYS A 130 -7.55 1.46 7.25
N LYS A 131 -6.22 1.33 7.09
CA LYS A 131 -5.46 2.08 6.08
C LYS A 131 -5.97 1.79 4.66
N LYS A 132 -6.29 0.52 4.38
CA LYS A 132 -6.84 0.12 3.07
C LYS A 132 -8.19 0.79 2.79
N MET A 133 -9.07 0.85 3.78
CA MET A 133 -10.37 1.53 3.65
C MET A 133 -10.20 3.03 3.42
N GLU A 134 -9.33 3.69 4.18
CA GLU A 134 -9.08 5.13 4.04
C GLU A 134 -8.51 5.49 2.67
N ILE A 135 -7.57 4.69 2.15
CA ILE A 135 -7.02 4.86 0.80
C ILE A 135 -8.10 4.67 -0.27
N LEU A 136 -8.98 3.68 -0.11
CA LEU A 136 -10.07 3.43 -1.06
C LEU A 136 -11.08 4.59 -1.06
N GLU A 137 -11.46 5.08 0.12
CA GLU A 137 -12.38 6.21 0.26
C GLU A 137 -11.80 7.49 -0.34
N LEU A 138 -10.52 7.79 -0.07
CA LEU A 138 -9.83 8.93 -0.66
C LEU A 138 -9.79 8.84 -2.19
N LYS A 139 -9.49 7.65 -2.73
CA LYS A 139 -9.44 7.41 -4.17
C LYS A 139 -10.81 7.62 -4.82
N GLU A 140 -11.87 7.06 -4.24
CA GLU A 140 -13.24 7.21 -4.76
C GLU A 140 -13.68 8.69 -4.76
N ASN A 141 -13.37 9.42 -3.69
CA ASN A 141 -13.67 10.85 -3.60
C ASN A 141 -12.93 11.67 -4.66
N MET A 142 -11.67 11.34 -4.95
CA MET A 142 -10.91 11.98 -6.02
C MET A 142 -11.51 11.69 -7.39
N GLU A 143 -11.79 10.42 -7.71
CA GLU A 143 -12.40 10.03 -8.99
C GLU A 143 -13.74 10.74 -9.21
N ARG A 144 -14.61 10.74 -8.20
CA ARG A 144 -15.89 11.46 -8.24
C ARG A 144 -15.72 12.96 -8.51
N SER A 145 -14.74 13.59 -7.88
CA SER A 145 -14.42 15.01 -8.10
C SER A 145 -13.96 15.29 -9.54
N TYR A 146 -13.18 14.40 -10.13
CA TYR A 146 -12.75 14.52 -11.53
C TYR A 146 -13.90 14.32 -12.50
N ASP A 147 -14.76 13.33 -12.26
CA ASP A 147 -15.93 13.06 -13.08
C ASP A 147 -16.92 14.24 -13.06
N ASP A 148 -17.16 14.84 -11.90
CA ASP A 148 -18.01 16.03 -11.76
C ASP A 148 -17.45 17.24 -12.55
N LYS A 149 -16.12 17.43 -12.53
CA LYS A 149 -15.46 18.48 -13.31
C LYS A 149 -15.57 18.22 -14.81
N LEU A 150 -15.35 16.98 -15.24
CA LEU A 150 -15.48 16.58 -16.64
C LEU A 150 -16.90 16.79 -17.14
N LYS A 151 -17.91 16.37 -16.38
CA LYS A 151 -19.32 16.57 -16.71
C LYS A 151 -19.66 18.04 -16.94
N ARG A 152 -19.23 18.94 -16.04
CA ARG A 152 -19.46 20.39 -16.19
C ARG A 152 -18.82 20.96 -17.46
N ILE A 153 -17.61 20.52 -17.80
CA ILE A 153 -16.91 20.96 -19.00
C ILE A 153 -17.68 20.47 -20.24
N THR A 154 -18.06 19.21 -20.26
CA THR A 154 -18.83 18.60 -21.36
C THR A 154 -20.14 19.35 -21.58
N GLU A 155 -20.95 19.57 -20.53
CA GLU A 155 -22.22 20.30 -20.61
C GLU A 155 -22.02 21.72 -21.15
N MET A 156 -20.98 22.42 -20.69
CA MET A 156 -20.66 23.78 -21.16
C MET A 156 -20.26 23.82 -22.64
N VAL A 157 -19.46 22.85 -23.09
CA VAL A 157 -19.03 22.76 -24.49
C VAL A 157 -20.22 22.42 -25.39
N GLU A 158 -21.05 21.44 -25.01
CA GLU A 158 -22.26 21.07 -25.73
C GLU A 158 -23.22 22.26 -25.85
N LEU A 159 -23.44 23.01 -24.77
CA LEU A 159 -24.27 24.21 -24.79
C LEU A 159 -23.71 25.27 -25.74
N LYS A 160 -22.39 25.52 -25.73
CA LYS A 160 -21.77 26.51 -26.63
C LYS A 160 -21.86 26.07 -28.09
N LEU A 161 -21.68 24.79 -28.40
CA LEU A 161 -21.77 24.25 -29.75
C LEU A 161 -23.21 24.30 -30.30
N THR A 162 -24.19 23.95 -29.48
CA THR A 162 -25.61 24.03 -29.86
C THR A 162 -26.05 25.47 -30.09
N GLN A 163 -25.61 26.40 -29.24
CA GLN A 163 -25.87 27.84 -29.41
C GLN A 163 -25.25 28.41 -30.69
N THR A 164 -24.00 28.05 -31.04
CA THR A 164 -23.37 28.53 -32.28
C THR A 164 -24.00 27.89 -33.51
N THR A 165 -24.33 26.59 -33.45
CA THR A 165 -24.97 25.86 -34.55
C THR A 165 -26.34 26.46 -34.89
N THR A 166 -27.18 26.70 -33.88
CA THR A 166 -28.51 27.32 -34.08
C THR A 166 -28.39 28.74 -34.65
N ARG A 167 -27.43 29.54 -34.17
CA ARG A 167 -27.16 30.88 -34.73
C ARG A 167 -26.76 30.82 -36.21
N LEU A 168 -25.85 29.92 -36.57
CA LEU A 168 -25.39 29.77 -37.96
C LEU A 168 -26.50 29.23 -38.87
N GLN A 169 -27.32 28.29 -38.38
CA GLN A 169 -28.49 27.80 -39.10
C GLN A 169 -29.49 28.92 -39.40
N GLN A 170 -29.77 29.77 -38.40
CA GLN A 170 -30.64 30.93 -38.57
C GLN A 170 -30.10 31.90 -39.63
N GLN A 171 -28.81 32.24 -39.55
CA GLN A 171 -28.16 33.11 -40.55
C GLN A 171 -28.18 32.51 -41.95
N LEU A 172 -27.99 31.20 -42.09
CA LEU A 172 -28.04 30.52 -43.38
C LEU A 172 -29.44 30.60 -44.01
N VAL A 173 -30.50 30.40 -43.21
CA VAL A 173 -31.88 30.50 -43.69
C VAL A 173 -32.22 31.92 -44.14
N GLU A 174 -31.80 32.93 -43.37
CA GLU A 174 -32.00 34.35 -43.71
C GLU A 174 -31.27 34.73 -45.00
N GLU A 175 -30.04 34.25 -45.18
CA GLU A 175 -29.22 34.48 -46.36
C GLU A 175 -29.84 33.83 -47.62
N GLN A 176 -30.28 32.58 -47.51
CA GLN A 176 -30.97 31.87 -48.59
C GLN A 176 -32.28 32.56 -48.97
N ALA A 177 -33.05 33.05 -47.99
CA ALA A 177 -34.28 33.81 -48.25
C ALA A 177 -33.99 35.14 -48.97
N ALA A 178 -32.92 35.84 -48.59
CA ALA A 178 -32.49 37.06 -49.25
C ALA A 178 -32.05 36.80 -50.71
N ARG A 179 -31.27 35.74 -50.97
CA ARG A 179 -30.87 35.34 -52.33
C ARG A 179 -32.07 35.05 -53.21
N LEU A 180 -33.01 34.23 -52.75
CA LEU A 180 -34.20 33.87 -53.51
C LEU A 180 -35.04 35.10 -53.88
N LYS A 181 -35.11 36.09 -52.99
CA LYS A 181 -35.80 37.36 -53.24
C LYS A 181 -35.10 38.17 -54.34
N VAL A 182 -33.78 38.24 -54.32
CA VAL A 182 -32.98 38.91 -55.37
C VAL A 182 -33.17 38.21 -56.72
N GLU A 183 -33.11 36.87 -56.77
CA GLU A 183 -33.31 36.10 -57.99
C GLU A 183 -34.71 36.31 -58.59
N LYS A 184 -35.76 36.26 -57.76
CA LYS A 184 -37.14 36.56 -58.21
C LYS A 184 -37.25 37.97 -58.79
N ASN A 185 -36.66 38.96 -58.11
CA ASN A 185 -36.66 40.34 -58.58
C ASN A 185 -35.92 40.48 -59.92
N LEU A 186 -34.74 39.86 -60.06
CA LEU A 186 -33.95 39.86 -61.30
C LEU A 186 -34.71 39.21 -62.46
N ALA A 187 -35.30 38.03 -62.25
CA ALA A 187 -36.09 37.33 -63.25
C ALA A 187 -37.31 38.15 -63.70
N SER A 188 -37.99 38.82 -62.76
CA SER A 188 -39.11 39.70 -63.07
C SER A 188 -38.69 40.94 -63.88
N ALA A 189 -37.49 41.47 -63.64
CA ALA A 189 -36.95 42.60 -64.38
C ALA A 189 -36.55 42.19 -65.81
N GLN A 190 -35.87 41.05 -65.96
CA GLN A 190 -35.48 40.50 -67.27
C GLN A 190 -36.69 40.19 -68.16
N SER A 191 -37.77 39.62 -67.58
CA SER A 191 -39.00 39.35 -68.32
C SER A 191 -39.67 40.64 -68.82
N LYS A 192 -39.60 41.72 -68.02
CA LYS A 192 -40.12 43.04 -68.41
C LYS A 192 -39.29 43.69 -69.51
N THR A 193 -37.96 43.57 -69.48
CA THR A 193 -37.09 44.12 -70.53
C THR A 193 -37.24 43.33 -71.84
N ALA A 194 -37.28 42.00 -71.78
CA ALA A 194 -37.52 41.15 -72.96
C ALA A 194 -38.87 41.48 -73.64
N ALA A 195 -39.94 41.68 -72.86
CA ALA A 195 -41.24 42.09 -73.40
C ALA A 195 -41.23 43.50 -74.02
N LEU A 196 -40.36 44.41 -73.56
CA LEU A 196 -40.18 45.73 -74.15
C LEU A 196 -39.34 45.68 -75.44
N ASP A 197 -38.34 44.82 -75.48
CA ASP A 197 -37.47 44.63 -76.64
C ASP A 197 -38.19 43.87 -77.77
N GLU A 198 -39.05 42.89 -77.45
CA GLU A 198 -39.96 42.27 -78.42
C GLU A 198 -40.95 43.28 -79.01
N LYS A 199 -41.58 44.12 -78.18
CA LYS A 199 -42.48 45.18 -78.67
C LYS A 199 -41.77 46.21 -79.55
N LYS A 200 -40.50 46.51 -79.30
CA LYS A 200 -39.68 47.36 -80.15
C LYS A 200 -39.30 46.66 -81.46
N ALA A 201 -38.94 45.38 -81.41
CA ALA A 201 -38.61 44.59 -82.60
C ALA A 201 -39.82 44.39 -83.51
N ASP A 202 -41.01 44.18 -82.95
CA ASP A 202 -42.27 44.01 -83.69
C ASP A 202 -42.73 45.33 -84.35
N LYS A 203 -42.57 46.45 -83.63
CA LYS A 203 -42.82 47.80 -84.17
C LYS A 203 -41.85 48.17 -85.30
N SER A 204 -40.59 47.74 -85.21
CA SER A 204 -39.60 47.95 -86.29
C SER A 204 -39.82 47.02 -87.49
N ARG A 205 -40.29 45.78 -87.28
CA ARG A 205 -40.66 44.85 -88.36
C ARG A 205 -41.88 45.31 -89.15
N CYS A 206 -42.88 45.87 -88.47
CA CYS A 206 -44.08 46.41 -89.10
C CYS A 206 -43.82 47.73 -89.87
N ALA A 207 -42.64 48.34 -89.71
CA ALA A 207 -42.26 49.57 -90.40
C ALA A 207 -41.42 49.36 -91.68
N ILE A 208 -41.08 48.11 -92.05
CA ILE A 208 -40.20 47.78 -93.20
C ILE A 208 -40.96 47.05 -94.34
N LEU A 209 -42.26 46.76 -94.20
CA LEU A 209 -43.14 46.28 -95.28
C LEU A 209 -44.09 47.39 -95.73
#